data_AF-A0A2T1D1F6-F1
#
_entry.id   AF-A0A2T1D1F6-F1
#
_cell.length_a   1.000
_cell.length_b   1.000
_cell.length_c   1.000
_cell.angle_alpha   90.00
_cell.angle_beta   90.00
_cell.angle_gamma   90.00
#
_symmetry.space_group_name_H-M   'P 1'
#
loop_
_entity.id
_entity.type
_entity.pdbx_description
1 polymer ?
#
loop_
_entity_poly.entity_id
_entity_poly.type
_entity_poly.pdbx_seq_one_letter_code
_entity_poly.pdbx_strand_id
1 'polypeptide(L)'
;MNVLQRLVTTTVLTATTATVAIGSSVLPAQAAFLFGTDGISFERNTIMEFTFEGSNGGFQSSLGIFRVGGGITPETVLFTETKQADQSFAIDDQWTGTCGNTVIPNANGQCTVRFTFLAGQNYTLGLTSIKPPERMPGDPLYVNPALNPNAGGLNVDYVPNDLNTIAGSTELSILYSTTSLNGGTQRAVFGRFDILSPLLLSQPDNTAFAQAGTFLSGDPFLDRVLIAFEDGAFVGMGTDYNDFRVSARVVPTPPLMGGLMVLAALMRRRRQEMVES
;
A
#
# COMPACT_ATOMS: atom_id res chain seq x y z
N MET A 1 79.43 23.79 -56.57
CA MET A 1 78.57 22.63 -56.27
C MET A 1 78.01 22.83 -54.87
N ASN A 2 76.80 23.38 -54.74
CA ASN A 2 76.13 23.63 -53.47
C ASN A 2 74.75 22.96 -53.51
N VAL A 3 74.55 21.94 -52.69
CA VAL A 3 73.22 21.37 -52.41
C VAL A 3 72.99 21.54 -50.92
N LEU A 4 72.19 22.55 -50.55
CA LEU A 4 71.66 22.71 -49.20
C LEU A 4 70.23 22.16 -49.20
N GLN A 5 70.05 21.00 -48.56
CA GLN A 5 68.74 20.43 -48.25
C GLN A 5 68.04 21.29 -47.19
N ARG A 6 66.82 21.75 -47.51
CA ARG A 6 65.89 22.36 -46.54
C ARG A 6 65.30 21.26 -45.67
N LEU A 7 65.53 21.36 -44.36
CA LEU A 7 64.84 20.60 -43.32
C LEU A 7 63.41 21.16 -43.17
N VAL A 8 62.39 20.32 -43.37
CA VAL A 8 60.99 20.66 -43.10
C VAL A 8 60.67 20.19 -41.69
N THR A 9 60.44 21.13 -40.78
CA THR A 9 60.08 20.86 -39.38
C THR A 9 58.57 20.71 -39.28
N THR A 10 58.07 19.48 -39.20
CA THR A 10 56.64 19.19 -38.99
C THR A 10 56.31 19.30 -37.50
N THR A 11 55.56 20.33 -37.12
CA THR A 11 55.05 20.52 -35.75
C THR A 11 53.88 19.56 -35.52
N VAL A 12 54.03 18.57 -34.65
CA VAL A 12 52.94 17.70 -34.19
C VAL A 12 52.25 18.38 -33.03
N LEU A 13 51.00 18.82 -33.20
CA LEU A 13 50.14 19.25 -32.11
C LEU A 13 49.61 18.01 -31.38
N THR A 14 50.09 17.77 -30.17
CA THR A 14 49.50 16.85 -29.20
C THR A 14 48.19 17.44 -28.68
N ALA A 15 47.06 16.95 -29.20
CA ALA A 15 45.75 17.23 -28.66
C ALA A 15 45.61 16.54 -27.29
N THR A 16 45.69 17.33 -26.22
CA THR A 16 45.37 16.87 -24.86
C THR A 16 43.84 16.83 -24.73
N THR A 17 43.26 15.64 -24.85
CA THR A 17 41.84 15.41 -24.52
C THR A 17 41.67 15.54 -23.01
N ALA A 18 41.11 16.66 -22.57
CA ALA A 18 40.64 16.82 -21.20
C ALA A 18 39.35 16.00 -21.02
N THR A 19 39.48 14.77 -20.51
CA THR A 19 38.35 13.96 -20.07
C THR A 19 37.78 14.57 -18.79
N VAL A 20 36.78 15.43 -18.91
CA VAL A 20 36.00 15.91 -17.75
C VAL A 20 35.13 14.74 -17.28
N ALA A 21 35.64 13.97 -16.32
CA ALA A 21 34.81 13.05 -15.56
C ALA A 21 33.88 13.88 -14.66
N ILE A 22 32.68 14.19 -15.14
CA ILE A 22 31.58 14.64 -14.27
C ILE A 22 31.13 13.41 -13.50
N GLY A 23 31.88 13.06 -12.45
CA GLY A 23 31.45 12.15 -11.41
C GLY A 23 30.38 12.82 -10.56
N SER A 24 29.20 13.07 -11.12
CA SER A 24 28.00 13.29 -10.33
C SER A 24 27.54 11.91 -9.84
N SER A 25 28.21 11.40 -8.80
CA SER A 25 27.58 10.44 -7.91
C SER A 25 26.47 11.20 -7.19
N VAL A 26 25.32 11.34 -7.85
CA VAL A 26 24.06 11.57 -7.17
C VAL A 26 23.81 10.27 -6.43
N LEU A 27 24.51 10.07 -5.31
CA LEU A 27 24.04 9.14 -4.31
C LEU A 27 22.60 9.59 -4.06
N PRO A 28 21.59 8.73 -4.25
CA PRO A 28 20.27 9.15 -3.89
C PRO A 28 20.37 9.48 -2.40
N ALA A 29 20.00 10.71 -2.05
CA ALA A 29 19.70 11.05 -0.68
C ALA A 29 18.53 10.13 -0.31
N GLN A 30 18.83 8.91 0.13
CA GLN A 30 17.86 7.90 0.53
C GLN A 30 17.44 8.31 1.94
N ALA A 31 16.66 9.38 2.04
CA ALA A 31 16.19 9.92 3.30
C ALA A 31 14.66 9.89 3.33
N ALA A 32 14.16 8.91 4.10
CA ALA A 32 12.77 8.74 4.53
C ALA A 32 11.76 8.44 3.42
N PHE A 33 11.95 7.32 2.71
CA PHE A 33 10.81 6.57 2.24
C PHE A 33 10.11 5.95 3.46
N LEU A 34 8.84 6.28 3.67
CA LEU A 34 8.00 5.69 4.70
C LEU A 34 7.01 4.76 4.00
N PHE A 35 7.01 3.48 4.30
CA PHE A 35 5.96 2.55 3.86
C PHE A 35 5.80 1.47 4.89
N GLY A 36 4.87 1.73 5.79
CA GLY A 36 4.70 0.93 6.97
C GLY A 36 3.68 1.53 7.92
N THR A 37 3.84 1.16 9.19
CA THR A 37 2.95 1.52 10.30
C THR A 37 3.06 2.98 10.74
N ASP A 38 4.02 3.73 10.19
CA ASP A 38 4.12 5.18 10.40
C ASP A 38 3.46 5.99 9.27
N GLY A 39 3.01 5.31 8.20
CA GLY A 39 2.42 5.92 7.00
C GLY A 39 3.16 5.56 5.71
N ILE A 40 2.68 6.15 4.62
CA ILE A 40 3.17 5.92 3.26
C ILE A 40 3.51 7.26 2.62
N SER A 41 4.78 7.50 2.27
CA SER A 41 5.21 8.73 1.60
C SER A 41 6.41 8.48 0.69
N PHE A 42 6.50 9.28 -0.37
CA PHE A 42 7.56 9.19 -1.36
C PHE A 42 8.10 10.59 -1.69
N GLU A 43 9.39 10.71 -1.98
CA GLU A 43 10.01 11.98 -2.39
C GLU A 43 9.60 12.43 -3.79
N ARG A 44 9.09 11.51 -4.60
CA ARG A 44 8.64 11.73 -5.98
C ARG A 44 7.31 11.04 -6.22
N ASN A 45 6.60 11.50 -7.24
CA ASN A 45 5.39 10.82 -7.69
C ASN A 45 5.74 9.36 -7.99
N THR A 46 5.07 8.43 -7.29
CA THR A 46 5.38 7.01 -7.36
C THR A 46 4.12 6.24 -7.69
N ILE A 47 4.17 5.48 -8.79
CA ILE A 47 3.09 4.59 -9.17
C ILE A 47 3.33 3.25 -8.47
N MET A 48 2.37 2.85 -7.67
CA MET A 48 2.34 1.57 -6.98
C MET A 48 1.29 0.68 -7.62
N GLU A 49 1.59 -0.60 -7.73
CA GLU A 49 0.64 -1.64 -8.09
C GLU A 49 0.34 -2.48 -6.86
N PHE A 50 -0.94 -2.60 -6.55
CA PHE A 50 -1.48 -3.42 -5.48
C PHE A 50 -2.11 -4.67 -6.08
N THR A 51 -1.91 -5.82 -5.44
CA THR A 51 -2.54 -7.10 -5.80
C THR A 51 -3.26 -7.66 -4.59
N PHE A 52 -4.52 -8.06 -4.74
CA PHE A 52 -5.21 -8.80 -3.69
C PHE A 52 -4.63 -10.21 -3.57
N GLU A 53 -4.20 -10.59 -2.36
CA GLU A 53 -3.54 -11.88 -2.09
C GLU A 53 -4.47 -12.85 -1.35
N GLY A 54 -5.59 -12.36 -0.81
CA GLY A 54 -6.61 -13.16 -0.14
C GLY A 54 -7.12 -12.50 1.13
N SER A 55 -8.16 -13.08 1.70
CA SER A 55 -8.75 -12.70 2.98
C SER A 55 -9.11 -13.96 3.76
N ASN A 56 -9.13 -13.84 5.08
CA ASN A 56 -9.48 -14.90 6.01
C ASN A 56 -10.41 -14.42 7.14
N GLY A 57 -10.99 -13.22 7.00
CA GLY A 57 -11.81 -12.61 8.04
C GLY A 57 -13.30 -12.88 7.88
N GLY A 58 -14.01 -12.95 9.00
CA GLY A 58 -15.47 -13.12 9.05
C GLY A 58 -16.27 -11.88 8.64
N PHE A 59 -15.66 -10.85 8.06
CA PHE A 59 -16.36 -9.62 7.68
C PHE A 59 -16.14 -9.32 6.22
N GLN A 60 -17.14 -8.71 5.58
CA GLN A 60 -16.95 -8.18 4.23
C GLN A 60 -16.16 -6.88 4.35
N SER A 61 -14.99 -6.82 3.73
CA SER A 61 -14.04 -5.74 3.91
C SER A 61 -13.81 -4.93 2.62
N SER A 62 -13.49 -3.65 2.81
CA SER A 62 -13.11 -2.71 1.77
C SER A 62 -11.81 -2.02 2.16
N LEU A 63 -10.79 -2.15 1.31
CA LEU A 63 -9.48 -1.52 1.51
C LEU A 63 -9.35 -0.30 0.61
N GLY A 64 -9.00 0.85 1.21
CA GLY A 64 -8.77 2.10 0.49
C GLY A 64 -7.44 2.76 0.85
N ILE A 65 -7.03 3.72 0.01
CA ILE A 65 -5.93 4.65 0.28
C ILE A 65 -6.51 5.96 0.76
N PHE A 66 -5.97 6.49 1.86
CA PHE A 66 -6.38 7.75 2.47
C PHE A 66 -5.19 8.69 2.55
N ARG A 67 -5.45 10.00 2.44
CA ARG A 67 -4.46 11.02 2.81
C ARG A 67 -4.50 11.24 4.31
N VAL A 68 -3.35 11.26 4.96
CA VAL A 68 -3.27 11.58 6.39
C VAL A 68 -3.72 13.03 6.61
N GLY A 69 -4.72 13.22 7.47
CA GLY A 69 -5.37 14.52 7.70
C GLY A 69 -6.45 14.89 6.67
N GLY A 70 -6.75 14.02 5.69
CA GLY A 70 -7.74 14.26 4.64
C GLY A 70 -9.19 13.90 4.98
N GLY A 71 -9.46 13.40 6.19
CA GLY A 71 -10.78 12.91 6.61
C GLY A 71 -10.98 11.41 6.37
N ILE A 72 -12.25 10.98 6.33
CA ILE A 72 -12.66 9.55 6.22
C ILE A 72 -13.00 9.11 4.79
N THR A 73 -12.78 9.97 3.79
CA THR A 73 -13.03 9.61 2.39
C THR A 73 -11.74 9.11 1.75
N PRO A 74 -11.73 7.90 1.14
CA PRO A 74 -10.55 7.40 0.46
C PRO A 74 -10.25 8.20 -0.81
N GLU A 75 -8.97 8.42 -1.10
CA GLU A 75 -8.47 8.91 -2.39
C GLU A 75 -8.75 7.88 -3.50
N THR A 76 -8.69 6.59 -3.16
CA THR A 76 -9.16 5.49 -3.99
C THR A 76 -9.54 4.28 -3.13
N VAL A 77 -10.55 3.54 -3.56
CA VAL A 77 -10.78 2.17 -3.08
C VAL A 77 -9.89 1.24 -3.92
N LEU A 78 -9.13 0.36 -3.27
CA LEU A 78 -8.28 -0.63 -3.92
C LEU A 78 -9.05 -1.91 -4.20
N PHE A 79 -9.68 -2.46 -3.17
CA PHE A 79 -10.40 -3.73 -3.25
C PHE A 79 -11.62 -3.67 -2.35
N THR A 80 -12.68 -4.36 -2.75
CA THR A 80 -13.88 -4.53 -1.94
C THR A 80 -14.37 -5.93 -2.16
N GLU A 81 -14.59 -6.64 -1.06
CA GLU A 81 -15.25 -7.93 -1.11
C GLU A 81 -16.72 -7.73 -1.43
N THR A 82 -17.30 -8.63 -2.22
CA THR A 82 -18.75 -8.65 -2.53
C THR A 82 -19.52 -9.58 -1.61
N LYS A 83 -18.81 -10.40 -0.85
CA LYS A 83 -19.32 -11.37 0.12
C LYS A 83 -18.20 -11.74 1.09
N GLN A 84 -18.58 -12.24 2.26
CA GLN A 84 -17.69 -12.55 3.38
C GLN A 84 -16.60 -13.59 3.06
N ALA A 85 -16.93 -14.63 2.30
CA ALA A 85 -16.00 -15.70 1.96
C ALA A 85 -16.38 -16.36 0.63
N ASP A 86 -15.46 -17.17 0.09
CA ASP A 86 -15.64 -17.94 -1.13
C ASP A 86 -16.83 -18.90 -1.02
N GLN A 87 -16.94 -19.56 0.13
CA GLN A 87 -18.04 -20.46 0.46
C GLN A 87 -19.07 -19.72 1.32
N SER A 88 -20.35 -20.00 1.06
CA SER A 88 -21.42 -19.56 1.94
C SER A 88 -21.31 -20.41 3.21
N PHE A 89 -20.93 -19.78 4.33
CA PHE A 89 -20.54 -20.38 5.61
C PHE A 89 -19.12 -20.97 5.61
N ALA A 90 -18.30 -20.49 6.54
CA ALA A 90 -16.99 -21.06 6.82
C ALA A 90 -17.19 -22.48 7.37
N ILE A 91 -16.98 -23.48 6.52
CA ILE A 91 -16.74 -24.84 7.00
C ILE A 91 -15.38 -24.78 7.70
N ASP A 92 -15.33 -25.18 8.97
CA ASP A 92 -14.12 -25.18 9.81
C ASP A 92 -13.50 -23.78 10.08
N ASP A 93 -14.32 -22.73 10.22
CA ASP A 93 -13.88 -21.34 10.47
C ASP A 93 -12.95 -20.76 9.38
N GLN A 94 -12.94 -21.39 8.19
CA GLN A 94 -12.17 -20.90 7.06
C GLN A 94 -12.96 -19.84 6.29
N TRP A 95 -12.89 -18.58 6.74
CA TRP A 95 -13.45 -17.41 6.03
C TRP A 95 -12.59 -17.00 4.83
N THR A 96 -12.16 -17.98 4.03
CA THR A 96 -11.25 -17.75 2.92
C THR A 96 -11.95 -16.96 1.81
N GLY A 97 -11.36 -15.84 1.41
CA GLY A 97 -11.76 -15.09 0.23
C GLY A 97 -10.66 -15.02 -0.83
N THR A 98 -11.05 -15.22 -2.09
CA THR A 98 -10.15 -15.22 -3.24
C THR A 98 -10.55 -14.23 -4.34
N CYS A 99 -9.55 -13.84 -5.12
CA CYS A 99 -9.76 -13.09 -6.36
C CYS A 99 -10.62 -13.89 -7.35
N GLY A 100 -11.62 -13.25 -7.97
CA GLY A 100 -12.56 -13.93 -8.85
C GLY A 100 -13.81 -14.43 -8.13
N ASN A 101 -13.83 -14.38 -6.80
CA ASN A 101 -14.92 -14.92 -6.00
C ASN A 101 -15.41 -13.95 -4.92
N THR A 102 -14.60 -13.61 -3.91
CA THR A 102 -14.94 -12.53 -2.96
C THR A 102 -14.61 -11.16 -3.53
N VAL A 103 -13.50 -11.01 -4.27
CA VAL A 103 -13.12 -9.75 -4.93
C VAL A 103 -13.31 -9.86 -6.44
N ILE A 104 -13.99 -8.88 -7.03
CA ILE A 104 -14.20 -8.83 -8.49
C ILE A 104 -12.87 -8.48 -9.19
N PRO A 105 -12.40 -9.31 -10.13
CA PRO A 105 -11.20 -9.03 -10.89
C PRO A 105 -11.43 -7.94 -11.94
N ASN A 106 -10.35 -7.31 -12.38
CA ASN A 106 -10.36 -6.42 -13.53
C ASN A 106 -10.58 -7.20 -14.85
N ALA A 107 -10.66 -6.48 -15.97
CA ALA A 107 -10.93 -7.05 -17.29
C ALA A 107 -9.93 -8.13 -17.75
N ASN A 108 -8.74 -8.20 -17.15
CA ASN A 108 -7.72 -9.22 -17.43
C ASN A 108 -7.83 -10.44 -16.50
N GLY A 109 -8.89 -10.54 -15.69
CA GLY A 109 -9.05 -11.60 -14.69
C GLY A 109 -8.12 -11.45 -13.48
N GLN A 110 -7.57 -10.27 -13.24
CA GLN A 110 -6.63 -10.01 -12.14
C GLN A 110 -7.23 -9.07 -11.10
N CYS A 111 -6.98 -9.31 -9.81
CA CYS A 111 -7.31 -8.36 -8.76
C CYS A 111 -6.13 -7.43 -8.51
N THR A 112 -5.82 -6.60 -9.49
CA THR A 112 -4.73 -5.62 -9.44
C THR A 112 -5.25 -4.20 -9.66
N VAL A 113 -4.75 -3.26 -8.86
CA VAL A 113 -5.09 -1.82 -8.92
C VAL A 113 -3.81 -1.00 -8.83
N ARG A 114 -3.74 0.09 -9.61
CA ARG A 114 -2.61 1.03 -9.58
C ARG A 114 -3.04 2.35 -8.97
N PHE A 115 -2.15 2.93 -8.17
CA PHE A 115 -2.35 4.26 -7.59
C PHE A 115 -1.06 5.09 -7.70
N THR A 116 -1.20 6.39 -7.94
CA THR A 116 -0.07 7.33 -7.96
C THR A 116 -0.02 8.08 -6.65
N PHE A 117 0.97 7.75 -5.82
CA PHE A 117 1.31 8.54 -4.64
C PHE A 117 2.00 9.82 -5.08
N LEU A 118 1.51 10.98 -4.63
CA LEU A 118 2.13 12.27 -4.94
C LEU A 118 3.34 12.53 -4.04
N ALA A 119 4.35 13.17 -4.61
CA ALA A 119 5.57 13.56 -3.89
C ALA A 119 5.28 14.37 -2.62
N GLY A 120 5.93 14.02 -1.51
CA GLY A 120 5.84 14.75 -0.24
C GLY A 120 4.48 14.68 0.46
N GLN A 121 3.57 13.83 -0.01
CA GLN A 121 2.27 13.60 0.64
C GLN A 121 2.34 12.35 1.53
N ASN A 122 1.69 12.43 2.68
CA ASN A 122 1.55 11.31 3.61
C ASN A 122 0.21 10.63 3.40
N TYR A 123 0.25 9.33 3.17
CA TYR A 123 -0.90 8.48 2.98
C TYR A 123 -0.92 7.37 4.04
N THR A 124 -2.07 6.72 4.15
CA THR A 124 -2.27 5.51 4.94
C THR A 124 -3.22 4.60 4.18
N LEU A 125 -3.17 3.31 4.46
CA LEU A 125 -4.20 2.39 4.00
C LEU A 125 -5.27 2.29 5.09
N GLY A 126 -6.54 2.11 4.72
CA GLY A 126 -7.63 1.96 5.67
C GLY A 126 -8.53 0.80 5.27
N LEU A 127 -8.79 -0.10 6.23
CA LEU A 127 -9.72 -1.20 6.10
C LEU A 127 -11.05 -0.81 6.76
N THR A 128 -12.14 -0.93 6.03
CA THR A 128 -13.50 -0.84 6.57
C THR A 128 -14.16 -2.19 6.45
N SER A 129 -14.77 -2.67 7.52
CA SER A 129 -15.34 -4.01 7.57
C SER A 129 -16.78 -3.94 8.05
N ILE A 130 -17.66 -4.68 7.37
CA ILE A 130 -19.09 -4.71 7.68
C ILE A 130 -19.49 -6.13 8.06
N LYS A 131 -20.23 -6.27 9.17
CA LYS A 131 -20.82 -7.57 9.50
C LYS A 131 -21.94 -7.81 8.50
N PRO A 132 -21.91 -8.89 7.70
CA PRO A 132 -23.04 -9.19 6.84
C PRO A 132 -24.29 -9.41 7.71
N PRO A 133 -25.48 -8.93 7.29
CA PRO A 133 -26.71 -9.16 8.02
C PRO A 133 -26.92 -10.67 8.13
N GLU A 134 -26.84 -11.15 9.37
CA GLU A 134 -26.89 -12.55 9.76
C GLU A 134 -28.11 -13.23 9.13
N ARG A 135 -27.87 -14.09 8.14
CA ARG A 135 -28.83 -15.14 7.78
C ARG A 135 -28.26 -16.49 8.20
N MET A 136 -27.76 -16.56 9.42
CA MET A 136 -27.49 -17.85 10.06
C MET A 136 -28.85 -18.48 10.42
N PRO A 137 -29.17 -19.68 9.91
CA PRO A 137 -30.36 -20.40 10.36
C PRO A 137 -30.20 -20.76 11.84
N GLY A 138 -30.86 -20.01 12.74
CA GLY A 138 -30.87 -20.27 14.18
C GLY A 138 -30.28 -19.18 15.06
N ASP A 139 -29.72 -18.11 14.50
CA ASP A 139 -29.24 -16.97 15.29
C ASP A 139 -30.41 -16.01 15.57
N PRO A 140 -30.73 -15.66 16.83
CA PRO A 140 -31.74 -14.65 17.13
C PRO A 140 -31.32 -13.34 16.48
N LEU A 141 -32.02 -13.01 15.38
CA LEU A 141 -31.94 -11.75 14.64
C LEU A 141 -31.48 -10.60 15.54
N TYR A 142 -30.32 -10.00 15.24
CA TYR A 142 -30.00 -8.63 15.64
C TYR A 142 -30.99 -7.69 14.93
N VAL A 143 -32.25 -7.68 15.38
CA VAL A 143 -33.24 -6.69 14.98
C VAL A 143 -32.98 -5.44 15.81
N ASN A 144 -32.57 -4.38 15.14
CA ASN A 144 -32.59 -3.03 15.69
C ASN A 144 -33.96 -2.77 16.34
N PRO A 145 -34.05 -2.53 17.67
CA PRO A 145 -35.32 -2.28 18.36
C PRO A 145 -36.08 -1.06 17.81
N ALA A 146 -35.38 -0.13 17.14
CA ALA A 146 -36.01 1.02 16.49
C ALA A 146 -36.82 0.65 15.22
N LEU A 147 -36.62 -0.54 14.66
CA LEU A 147 -37.33 -1.02 13.46
C LEU A 147 -38.39 -2.10 13.76
N ASN A 148 -38.46 -2.60 15.00
CA ASN A 148 -39.55 -3.47 15.46
C ASN A 148 -39.78 -3.31 16.98
N PRO A 149 -40.67 -2.39 17.41
CA PRO A 149 -40.90 -2.12 18.84
C PRO A 149 -41.56 -3.28 19.61
N ASN A 150 -41.88 -4.40 18.94
CA ASN A 150 -42.54 -5.56 19.54
C ASN A 150 -41.60 -6.76 19.75
N ALA A 151 -40.32 -6.65 19.37
CA ALA A 151 -39.34 -7.71 19.65
C ALA A 151 -38.94 -7.62 21.14
N GLY A 152 -39.49 -8.52 21.95
CA GLY A 152 -39.21 -8.62 23.39
C GLY A 152 -37.71 -8.61 23.65
N GLY A 153 -37.27 -7.64 24.48
CA GLY A 153 -35.89 -7.24 24.66
C GLY A 153 -34.90 -8.38 24.88
N LEU A 154 -33.91 -8.44 24.00
CA LEU A 154 -32.59 -8.98 24.32
C LEU A 154 -31.58 -7.86 24.05
N ASN A 155 -31.21 -7.13 25.10
CA ASN A 155 -30.06 -6.22 25.08
C ASN A 155 -28.82 -7.09 25.09
N VAL A 156 -28.11 -7.18 23.97
CA VAL A 156 -26.73 -7.67 23.96
C VAL A 156 -25.84 -6.46 23.79
N ASP A 157 -25.29 -6.02 24.93
CA ASP A 157 -24.21 -5.04 25.04
C ASP A 157 -22.92 -5.65 24.46
N TYR A 158 -22.83 -5.82 23.13
CA TYR A 158 -21.54 -5.97 22.46
C TYR A 158 -21.26 -4.71 21.65
N VAL A 159 -20.91 -3.66 22.38
CA VAL A 159 -20.25 -2.47 21.81
C VAL A 159 -18.78 -2.59 22.20
N PRO A 160 -17.87 -2.90 21.26
CA PRO A 160 -16.44 -2.81 21.56
C PRO A 160 -16.14 -1.37 21.96
N ASN A 161 -15.62 -1.18 23.17
CA ASN A 161 -15.42 0.12 23.82
C ASN A 161 -14.39 1.04 23.12
N ASP A 162 -13.82 0.62 21.98
CA ASP A 162 -12.92 1.41 21.15
C ASP A 162 -13.54 1.79 19.78
N LEU A 163 -14.78 1.37 19.50
CA LEU A 163 -15.54 1.79 18.33
C LEU A 163 -16.49 2.93 18.69
N ASN A 164 -16.32 4.08 18.03
CA ASN A 164 -17.25 5.18 18.05
C ASN A 164 -18.54 4.77 17.31
N THR A 165 -19.32 3.90 17.96
CA THR A 165 -20.55 3.33 17.46
C THR A 165 -21.60 4.42 17.44
N ILE A 166 -21.80 5.00 16.25
CA ILE A 166 -23.05 5.67 15.95
C ILE A 166 -24.12 4.59 16.06
N ALA A 167 -24.98 4.68 17.06
CA ALA A 167 -26.04 3.71 17.31
C ALA A 167 -26.80 3.41 16.01
N GLY A 168 -26.60 2.20 15.47
CA GLY A 168 -27.22 1.73 14.23
C GLY A 168 -26.30 1.55 13.01
N SER A 169 -24.99 1.82 13.07
CA SER A 169 -24.07 1.44 11.99
C SER A 169 -23.58 0.00 12.15
N THR A 170 -23.86 -0.85 11.16
CA THR A 170 -23.22 -2.16 10.98
C THR A 170 -21.80 -2.06 10.43
N GLU A 171 -21.30 -0.84 10.22
CA GLU A 171 -19.94 -0.56 9.77
C GLU A 171 -19.02 -0.41 10.97
N LEU A 172 -17.94 -1.21 10.98
CA LEU A 172 -16.83 -1.03 11.89
C LEU A 172 -16.07 0.26 11.54
N SER A 173 -15.45 0.89 12.53
CA SER A 173 -14.56 2.03 12.34
C SER A 173 -13.45 1.70 11.32
N ILE A 174 -13.00 2.70 10.56
CA ILE A 174 -11.85 2.52 9.66
C ILE A 174 -10.62 2.16 10.48
N LEU A 175 -9.99 1.02 10.20
CA LEU A 175 -8.72 0.62 10.77
C LEU A 175 -7.59 0.98 9.82
N TYR A 176 -6.71 1.86 10.28
CA TYR A 176 -5.63 2.37 9.46
C TYR A 176 -4.40 1.48 9.54
N SER A 177 -3.59 1.45 8.48
CA SER A 177 -2.28 0.80 8.55
C SER A 177 -1.31 1.58 9.44
N THR A 178 -1.56 2.88 9.65
CA THR A 178 -0.74 3.75 10.49
C THR A 178 -1.14 3.62 11.97
N THR A 179 -0.25 3.10 12.80
CA THR A 179 -0.49 2.79 14.22
C THR A 179 -0.99 3.99 15.03
N SER A 180 -0.44 5.18 14.78
CA SER A 180 -0.86 6.40 15.49
C SER A 180 -2.29 6.85 15.17
N LEU A 181 -2.83 6.44 14.01
CA LEU A 181 -4.22 6.71 13.63
C LEU A 181 -5.21 5.73 14.28
N ASN A 182 -4.72 4.68 14.93
CA ASN A 182 -5.51 3.69 15.68
C ASN A 182 -5.29 3.81 17.20
N GLY A 183 -4.98 5.01 17.70
CA GLY A 183 -4.72 5.19 19.13
C GLY A 183 -3.47 4.47 19.66
N GLY A 184 -2.53 4.10 18.79
CA GLY A 184 -1.31 3.39 19.17
C GLY A 184 -1.37 1.87 18.95
N THR A 185 -2.49 1.33 18.46
CA THR A 185 -2.64 -0.10 18.17
C THR A 185 -2.25 -0.41 16.72
N GLN A 186 -1.35 -1.38 16.53
CA GLN A 186 -1.02 -1.88 15.20
C GLN A 186 -2.22 -2.66 14.64
N ARG A 187 -2.63 -2.34 13.41
CA ARG A 187 -3.72 -3.01 12.68
C ARG A 187 -3.29 -3.55 11.32
N ALA A 188 -2.05 -3.28 10.93
CA ALA A 188 -1.44 -3.87 9.75
C ALA A 188 0.01 -4.26 10.02
N VAL A 189 0.46 -5.33 9.36
CA VAL A 189 1.86 -5.73 9.27
C VAL A 189 2.37 -5.52 7.85
N PHE A 190 3.65 -5.16 7.74
CA PHE A 190 4.35 -4.92 6.50
C PHE A 190 5.64 -5.72 6.47
N GLY A 191 5.90 -6.43 5.37
CA GLY A 191 7.13 -7.19 5.23
C GLY A 191 7.38 -7.62 3.79
N ARG A 192 8.58 -8.13 3.53
CA ARG A 192 8.87 -8.77 2.23
C ARG A 192 7.93 -9.94 2.01
N PHE A 193 7.36 -10.04 0.81
CA PHE A 193 6.32 -11.02 0.51
C PHE A 193 6.79 -12.47 0.75
N ASP A 194 8.00 -12.81 0.32
CA ASP A 194 8.59 -14.15 0.45
C ASP A 194 8.86 -14.57 1.91
N ILE A 195 8.94 -13.60 2.83
CA ILE A 195 9.16 -13.84 4.27
C ILE A 195 7.82 -13.86 5.01
N LEU A 196 6.99 -12.84 4.82
CA LEU A 196 5.78 -12.66 5.65
C LEU A 196 4.63 -13.58 5.20
N SER A 197 4.48 -13.84 3.90
CA SER A 197 3.41 -14.68 3.37
C SER A 197 3.37 -16.09 3.97
N PRO A 198 4.45 -16.88 3.98
CA PRO A 198 4.41 -18.22 4.57
C PRO A 198 4.17 -18.21 6.09
N LEU A 199 4.55 -17.14 6.79
CA LEU A 199 4.32 -17.02 8.23
C LEU A 199 2.84 -16.81 8.55
N LEU A 200 2.15 -15.96 7.78
CA LEU A 200 0.72 -15.70 7.96
C LEU A 200 -0.15 -16.85 7.45
N LEU A 201 0.17 -17.42 6.27
CA LEU A 201 -0.61 -18.52 5.69
C LEU A 201 -0.49 -19.85 6.46
N SER A 202 0.49 -19.97 7.35
CA SER A 202 0.64 -21.14 8.23
C SER A 202 0.00 -20.95 9.60
N GLN A 203 -0.48 -19.73 9.93
CA GLN A 203 -1.22 -19.52 11.17
C GLN A 203 -2.65 -20.08 11.01
N PRO A 204 -3.12 -20.89 11.97
CA PRO A 204 -4.55 -21.13 12.10
C PRO A 204 -5.29 -19.81 12.34
N ASP A 205 -6.52 -19.74 11.87
CA ASP A 205 -7.41 -18.62 12.15
C ASP A 205 -7.55 -18.38 13.67
N ASN A 206 -7.65 -17.12 14.09
CA ASN A 206 -7.74 -16.70 15.49
C ASN A 206 -6.49 -16.98 16.35
N THR A 207 -5.37 -17.37 15.73
CA THR A 207 -4.08 -17.57 16.42
C THR A 207 -3.22 -16.32 16.33
N ALA A 208 -2.97 -15.68 17.47
CA ALA A 208 -2.20 -14.45 17.52
C ALA A 208 -0.85 -14.54 16.79
N PHE A 209 -0.63 -13.63 15.84
CA PHE A 209 0.63 -13.49 15.13
C PHE A 209 1.67 -12.78 16.02
N ALA A 210 2.38 -13.58 16.82
CA ALA A 210 3.32 -13.10 17.84
C ALA A 210 4.45 -12.18 17.31
N GLN A 211 4.73 -12.21 16.01
CA GLN A 211 5.81 -11.44 15.38
C GLN A 211 5.35 -10.10 14.80
N ALA A 212 4.09 -9.68 14.99
CA ALA A 212 3.56 -8.45 14.39
C ALA A 212 4.46 -7.22 14.57
N GLY A 213 5.05 -7.05 15.76
CA GLY A 213 5.94 -5.94 16.09
C GLY A 213 7.28 -5.91 15.35
N THR A 214 7.66 -6.99 14.63
CA THR A 214 8.86 -7.00 13.77
C THR A 214 8.55 -6.66 12.32
N PHE A 215 7.28 -6.61 11.94
CA PHE A 215 6.81 -6.36 10.58
C PHE A 215 6.13 -4.99 10.49
N LEU A 216 6.92 -3.94 10.71
CA LEU A 216 6.45 -2.56 10.77
C LEU A 216 6.52 -1.83 9.42
N SER A 217 7.40 -2.27 8.51
CA SER A 217 7.62 -1.60 7.23
C SER A 217 8.14 -2.56 6.17
N GLY A 218 7.99 -2.20 4.90
CA GLY A 218 8.59 -2.92 3.77
C GLY A 218 9.09 -1.96 2.69
N ASP A 219 10.08 -2.39 1.93
CA ASP A 219 10.62 -1.63 0.79
C ASP A 219 10.06 -2.16 -0.54
N PRO A 220 9.12 -1.45 -1.20
CA PRO A 220 8.51 -1.85 -2.45
C PRO A 220 9.38 -1.57 -3.68
N PHE A 221 10.56 -0.96 -3.52
CA PHE A 221 11.55 -0.79 -4.59
C PHE A 221 12.49 -1.99 -4.71
N LEU A 222 12.72 -2.73 -3.62
CA LEU A 222 13.56 -3.92 -3.63
C LEU A 222 12.79 -5.15 -4.09
N ASP A 223 11.56 -5.31 -3.61
CA ASP A 223 10.71 -6.45 -3.91
C ASP A 223 9.24 -6.11 -3.62
N ARG A 224 8.35 -7.07 -3.79
CA ARG A 224 6.96 -7.00 -3.37
C ARG A 224 6.85 -6.99 -1.85
N VAL A 225 6.12 -6.01 -1.31
CA VAL A 225 5.77 -5.92 0.11
C VAL A 225 4.41 -6.57 0.30
N LEU A 226 4.29 -7.51 1.24
CA LEU A 226 2.99 -7.97 1.73
C LEU A 226 2.52 -7.02 2.84
N ILE A 227 1.25 -6.66 2.76
CA ILE A 227 0.53 -5.84 3.71
C ILE A 227 -0.67 -6.67 4.16
N ALA A 228 -0.78 -6.93 5.45
CA ALA A 228 -1.82 -7.77 5.99
C ALA A 228 -2.50 -7.07 7.16
N PHE A 229 -3.83 -7.05 7.15
CA PHE A 229 -4.66 -6.34 8.11
C PHE A 229 -5.34 -7.29 9.07
N GLU A 230 -5.58 -6.73 10.25
CA GLU A 230 -6.58 -7.20 11.20
C GLU A 230 -7.81 -6.26 11.13
N ASP A 231 -9.02 -6.80 11.04
CA ASP A 231 -10.28 -6.06 11.00
C ASP A 231 -10.86 -5.73 12.40
N GLY A 232 -10.28 -6.32 13.45
CA GLY A 232 -10.49 -5.96 14.85
C GLY A 232 -11.87 -6.32 15.38
N ALA A 233 -12.61 -7.18 14.67
CA ALA A 233 -14.02 -7.40 14.93
C ALA A 233 -14.32 -8.26 16.15
N PHE A 234 -13.35 -8.99 16.70
CA PHE A 234 -13.51 -9.81 17.91
C PHE A 234 -12.45 -9.48 18.97
N VAL A 235 -12.87 -8.69 19.97
CA VAL A 235 -12.03 -8.37 21.13
C VAL A 235 -11.75 -9.64 21.93
N GLY A 236 -10.48 -9.95 22.15
CA GLY A 236 -10.04 -11.11 22.94
C GLY A 236 -9.68 -12.34 22.12
N MET A 237 -9.92 -12.32 20.80
CA MET A 237 -9.27 -13.24 19.86
C MET A 237 -7.89 -12.67 19.49
N GLY A 238 -6.95 -13.57 19.22
CA GLY A 238 -5.59 -13.15 18.91
C GLY A 238 -5.54 -12.45 17.56
N THR A 239 -4.93 -11.25 17.51
CA THR A 239 -4.63 -10.55 16.24
C THR A 239 -3.72 -11.43 15.38
N ASP A 240 -4.25 -11.97 14.30
CA ASP A 240 -3.52 -12.89 13.41
C ASP A 240 -3.08 -12.23 12.10
N TYR A 241 -3.63 -11.04 11.80
CA TYR A 241 -3.33 -10.24 10.61
C TYR A 241 -3.54 -11.00 9.31
N ASN A 242 -4.56 -11.86 9.24
CA ASN A 242 -4.88 -12.60 8.02
C ASN A 242 -6.20 -12.12 7.38
N ASP A 243 -6.98 -11.27 8.05
CA ASP A 243 -8.33 -10.89 7.61
C ASP A 243 -8.36 -10.33 6.19
N PHE A 244 -7.38 -9.47 5.86
CA PHE A 244 -7.27 -8.89 4.52
C PHE A 244 -5.81 -8.71 4.11
N ARG A 245 -5.41 -9.33 2.99
CA ARG A 245 -4.02 -9.33 2.51
C ARG A 245 -3.91 -8.76 1.12
N VAL A 246 -3.00 -7.80 0.98
CA VAL A 246 -2.62 -7.23 -0.31
C VAL A 246 -1.12 -7.16 -0.42
N SER A 247 -0.61 -7.31 -1.63
CA SER A 247 0.78 -7.02 -1.91
C SER A 247 0.92 -5.72 -2.68
N ALA A 248 2.08 -5.08 -2.55
CA ALA A 248 2.39 -3.81 -3.16
C ALA A 248 3.79 -3.83 -3.77
N ARG A 249 3.95 -3.26 -4.96
CA ARG A 249 5.26 -3.05 -5.59
C ARG A 249 5.28 -1.74 -6.37
N VAL A 250 6.45 -1.12 -6.47
CA VAL A 250 6.63 0.03 -7.34
C VAL A 250 6.54 -0.42 -8.80
N VAL A 251 5.77 0.31 -9.60
CA VAL A 251 5.80 0.16 -11.06
C VAL A 251 6.99 0.95 -11.58
N PRO A 252 7.99 0.33 -12.23
CA PRO A 252 9.14 1.05 -12.74
C PRO A 252 8.69 2.09 -13.77
N THR A 253 8.87 3.38 -13.46
CA THR A 253 8.68 4.44 -14.45
C THR A 253 9.81 4.36 -15.46
N PRO A 254 9.54 4.34 -16.78
CA PRO A 254 10.59 4.44 -17.78
C PRO A 254 11.46 5.68 -17.51
N PRO A 255 12.81 5.57 -17.57
CA PRO A 255 13.73 6.64 -17.21
C PRO A 255 13.65 7.91 -18.08
N LEU A 256 12.79 7.92 -19.12
CA LEU A 256 12.68 9.00 -20.09
C LEU A 256 12.16 10.34 -19.51
N MET A 257 11.39 10.33 -18.41
CA MET A 257 10.80 11.57 -17.86
C MET A 257 11.79 12.46 -17.10
N GLY A 258 12.85 11.91 -16.52
CA GLY A 258 13.89 12.70 -15.83
C GLY A 258 14.87 13.39 -16.79
N GLY A 259 15.15 12.77 -17.94
CA GLY A 259 16.10 13.30 -18.93
C GLY A 259 15.60 14.54 -19.66
N LEU A 260 14.29 14.64 -19.93
CA LEU A 260 13.72 15.79 -20.65
C LEU A 260 13.77 17.11 -19.86
N MET A 261 13.69 17.07 -18.52
CA MET A 261 13.80 18.29 -17.71
C MET A 261 15.24 18.83 -17.67
N VAL A 262 16.25 17.94 -17.63
CA VAL A 262 17.66 18.35 -17.72
C VAL A 262 17.99 18.92 -19.10
N LEU A 263 17.50 18.30 -20.18
CA LEU A 263 17.66 18.81 -21.54
C LEU A 263 16.97 20.17 -21.73
N ALA A 264 15.78 20.38 -21.19
CA ALA A 264 15.09 21.67 -21.25
C ALA A 264 15.86 22.78 -20.50
N ALA A 265 16.43 22.46 -19.32
CA ALA A 265 17.26 23.39 -18.56
C ALA A 265 18.58 23.73 -19.30
N LEU A 266 19.21 22.75 -19.94
CA LEU A 266 20.43 22.95 -20.73
C LEU A 266 20.18 23.78 -21.99
N MET A 267 19.03 23.57 -22.65
CA MET A 267 18.63 24.37 -23.81
C MET A 267 18.24 25.81 -23.45
N ARG A 268 17.68 26.04 -22.25
CA ARG A 268 17.35 27.38 -21.77
C ARG A 268 18.60 28.19 -21.42
N ARG A 269 19.63 27.55 -20.86
CA ARG A 269 20.93 28.17 -20.57
C ARG A 269 21.68 28.59 -21.85
N ARG A 270 21.70 27.74 -22.89
CA ARG A 270 22.29 28.10 -24.19
C ARG A 270 21.58 29.27 -24.89
N ARG A 271 20.29 29.49 -24.64
CA ARG A 271 19.56 30.65 -25.20
C ARG A 271 19.88 31.96 -24.49
N GLN A 272 20.30 31.94 -23.23
CA GLN A 272 20.69 33.16 -22.51
C GLN A 272 22.10 33.61 -22.92
N GLU A 273 23.00 32.67 -23.24
CA GLU A 273 24.35 32.98 -23.71
C GLU A 273 24.40 33.53 -25.16
N MET A 274 23.33 33.39 -25.96
CA MET A 274 23.23 33.96 -27.31
C MET A 274 22.56 35.34 -27.39
N VAL A 275 22.11 35.89 -26.26
CA VAL A 275 21.47 37.22 -26.20
C VAL A 275 22.42 38.29 -25.64
N GLU A 276 23.60 37.90 -25.16
CA GLU A 276 24.65 38.80 -24.63
C GLU A 276 25.89 38.94 -25.52
N SER A 277 25.80 38.57 -26.81
CA SER A 277 26.86 38.78 -27.82
C SER A 277 26.53 39.89 -28.81
#